data_AF-A0A7Y4U640-F1
#
_entry.id   AF-A0A7Y4U640-F1
#
_cell.length_a   1.000
_cell.length_b   1.000
_cell.length_c   1.000
_cell.angle_alpha   90.00
_cell.angle_beta   90.00
_cell.angle_gamma   90.00
#
_symmetry.space_group_name_H-M   'P 1'
#
loop_
_entity.id
_entity.type
_entity.pdbx_description
1 polymer ?
#
loop_
_entity_poly.entity_id
_entity_poly.type
_entity_poly.pdbx_seq_one_letter_code
_entity_poly.pdbx_strand_id
1 'polypeptide(L)'
;MKDKVQALIVQALREVTEQNAIVVPGEVGAETSLFGRNGLLDSLGLVSLVIAVEQLIEDEFGVSVSLANEKAMSQKQSPYRTVGTLAQYASENMPTAG
;
A
#
# COMPACT_ATOMS: atom_id res chain seq x y z
N MET A 1 7.44 8.45 10.67
CA MET A 1 7.79 7.75 9.42
C MET A 1 6.58 7.03 8.86
N LYS A 2 5.94 6.15 9.64
CA LYS A 2 4.68 5.50 9.30
C LYS A 2 3.59 6.45 8.77
N ASP A 3 3.38 7.61 9.38
CA ASP A 3 2.36 8.58 8.94
C ASP A 3 2.62 9.12 7.53
N LYS A 4 3.89 9.36 7.18
CA LYS A 4 4.28 9.77 5.83
C LYS A 4 4.03 8.63 4.83
N VAL A 5 4.49 7.43 5.15
CA VAL A 5 4.29 6.24 4.30
C VAL A 5 2.79 5.98 4.10
N GLN A 6 1.98 6.15 5.14
CA GLN A 6 0.52 6.08 5.05
C GLN A 6 -0.03 7.10 4.05
N ALA A 7 0.42 8.36 4.12
CA ALA A 7 -0.01 9.39 3.16
C ALA A 7 0.35 9.01 1.71
N LEU A 8 1.55 8.48 1.47
CA LEU A 8 1.96 8.00 0.15
C LEU A 8 1.08 6.83 -0.32
N ILE A 9 0.74 5.88 0.56
CA ILE A 9 -0.16 4.78 0.22
C ILE A 9 -1.56 5.28 -0.12
N VAL A 10 -2.07 6.26 0.63
CA VAL A 10 -3.38 6.88 0.33
C VAL A 10 -3.34 7.58 -1.03
N GLN A 11 -2.23 8.26 -1.35
CA GLN A 11 -2.04 8.90 -2.65
C GLN A 11 -2.03 7.85 -3.77
N ALA A 12 -1.16 6.84 -3.68
CA ALA A 12 -1.10 5.75 -4.66
C ALA A 12 -2.44 5.03 -4.82
N LEU A 13 -3.18 4.82 -3.72
CA LEU A 13 -4.50 4.21 -3.77
C LEU A 13 -5.47 5.05 -4.58
N ARG A 14 -5.51 6.37 -4.35
CA ARG A 14 -6.37 7.27 -5.12
C ARG A 14 -6.04 7.20 -6.61
N GLU A 15 -4.76 7.25 -6.96
CA GLU A 15 -4.30 7.15 -8.35
C GLU A 15 -4.73 5.83 -8.99
N VAL A 16 -4.49 4.70 -8.33
CA VAL A 16 -4.90 3.38 -8.82
C VAL A 16 -6.42 3.28 -8.95
N THR A 17 -7.18 3.74 -7.96
CA THR A 17 -8.64 3.69 -8.00
C THR A 17 -9.22 4.58 -9.10
N GLU A 18 -8.66 5.76 -9.32
CA GLU A 18 -9.08 6.66 -10.39
C GLU A 18 -8.80 6.06 -11.77
N GLN A 19 -7.60 5.50 -11.98
CA GLN A 19 -7.22 4.84 -13.23
C GLN A 19 -8.09 3.62 -13.56
N ASN A 20 -8.55 2.89 -12.53
CA ASN A 20 -9.39 1.70 -12.68
C ASN A 20 -10.89 2.00 -12.57
N ALA A 21 -11.29 3.28 -12.48
CA ALA A 21 -12.67 3.72 -12.26
C ALA A 21 -13.36 3.03 -11.06
N ILE A 22 -12.59 2.78 -10.00
CA ILE A 22 -13.06 2.17 -8.75
C ILE A 22 -13.64 3.27 -7.86
N VAL A 23 -14.89 3.11 -7.45
CA VAL A 23 -15.55 4.05 -6.52
C VAL A 23 -15.08 3.77 -5.10
N VAL A 24 -14.40 4.75 -4.51
CA VAL A 24 -13.96 4.68 -3.12
C VAL A 24 -15.09 5.15 -2.20
N PRO A 25 -15.60 4.30 -1.29
CA PRO A 25 -16.68 4.67 -0.39
C PRO A 25 -16.14 5.49 0.78
N GLY A 26 -16.19 6.81 0.65
CA GLY A 26 -15.88 7.75 1.74
C GLY A 26 -14.40 8.11 1.87
N GLU A 27 -13.98 8.43 3.09
CA GLU A 27 -12.63 8.89 3.37
C GLU A 27 -11.63 7.73 3.40
N VAL A 28 -10.50 7.89 2.68
CA VAL A 28 -9.40 6.94 2.70
C VAL A 28 -8.50 7.22 3.90
N GLY A 29 -8.27 6.22 4.74
CA GLY A 29 -7.41 6.29 5.91
C GLY A 29 -6.82 4.92 6.29
N ALA A 30 -6.22 4.82 7.47
CA ALA A 30 -5.51 3.61 7.92
C ALA A 30 -6.40 2.34 7.96
N GLU A 31 -7.69 2.49 8.21
CA GLU A 31 -8.65 1.37 8.28
C GLU A 31 -9.25 1.00 6.93
N THR A 32 -8.93 1.74 5.86
CA THR A 32 -9.42 1.44 4.52
C THR A 32 -8.93 0.06 4.08
N SER A 33 -9.88 -0.80 3.73
CA SER A 33 -9.60 -2.16 3.28
C SER A 33 -9.09 -2.17 1.84
N LEU A 34 -7.86 -2.64 1.65
CA LEU A 34 -7.19 -2.68 0.37
C LEU A 34 -7.47 -4.00 -0.36
N PHE A 35 -7.26 -5.14 0.31
CA PHE A 35 -7.36 -6.47 -0.31
C PHE A 35 -8.12 -7.49 0.55
N GLY A 36 -8.81 -8.43 -0.10
CA GLY A 36 -9.56 -9.51 0.53
C GLY A 36 -11.07 -9.37 0.35
N ARG A 37 -11.86 -10.02 1.23
CA ARG A 37 -13.33 -10.13 1.10
C ARG A 37 -14.08 -8.80 0.99
N ASN A 38 -13.54 -7.73 1.57
CA ASN A 38 -14.06 -6.37 1.54
C ASN A 38 -13.01 -5.37 1.02
N GLY A 39 -11.99 -5.85 0.32
CA GLY A 39 -10.93 -5.01 -0.24
C GLY A 39 -11.42 -4.20 -1.44
N LEU A 40 -10.90 -3.00 -1.61
CA LEU A 40 -11.14 -2.16 -2.78
C LEU A 40 -10.47 -2.70 -4.05
N LEU A 41 -9.38 -3.45 -3.90
CA LEU A 41 -8.53 -3.89 -4.98
C LEU A 41 -8.57 -5.42 -5.12
N ASP A 42 -8.61 -5.88 -6.37
CA ASP A 42 -8.30 -7.25 -6.74
C ASP A 42 -6.79 -7.50 -6.77
N SER A 43 -6.36 -8.72 -7.09
CA SER A 43 -4.93 -9.09 -7.12
C SER A 43 -4.09 -8.18 -8.03
N LEU A 44 -4.60 -7.80 -9.20
CA LEU A 44 -3.89 -6.91 -10.12
C LEU A 44 -3.82 -5.47 -9.59
N GLY A 45 -4.94 -4.95 -9.08
CA GLY A 45 -4.97 -3.62 -8.47
C GLY A 45 -4.04 -3.50 -7.27
N LEU A 46 -3.93 -4.58 -6.48
CA LEU A 46 -2.98 -4.63 -5.37
C LEU A 46 -1.53 -4.56 -5.85
N VAL A 47 -1.17 -5.30 -6.91
CA VAL A 47 0.18 -5.23 -7.48
C VAL A 47 0.48 -3.82 -8.01
N SER A 48 -0.47 -3.19 -8.71
CA SER A 48 -0.34 -1.79 -9.15
C SER A 48 -0.14 -0.82 -7.99
N LEU A 49 -0.91 -0.98 -6.91
CA LEU A 49 -0.73 -0.18 -5.70
C LEU A 49 0.66 -0.36 -5.11
N VAL A 50 1.11 -1.60 -4.97
CA VAL A 50 2.42 -1.93 -4.39
C VAL A 50 3.54 -1.24 -5.18
N ILE A 51 3.52 -1.36 -6.51
CA ILE A 51 4.52 -0.72 -7.38
C ILE A 51 4.49 0.80 -7.23
N ALA A 52 3.30 1.41 -7.25
CA ALA A 52 3.16 2.85 -7.08
C ALA A 52 3.68 3.32 -5.72
N VAL A 53 3.43 2.55 -4.65
CA VAL A 53 3.94 2.85 -3.30
C VAL A 53 5.46 2.74 -3.24
N GLU A 54 6.05 1.70 -3.83
CA GLU A 54 7.52 1.55 -3.90
C GLU A 54 8.16 2.74 -4.62
N GLN A 55 7.58 3.18 -5.74
CA GLN A 55 8.05 4.35 -6.49
C GLN A 55 7.92 5.65 -5.69
N LEU A 56 6.78 5.88 -5.04
CA LEU A 56 6.58 7.07 -4.20
C LEU A 56 7.51 7.10 -3.00
N ILE A 57 7.80 5.93 -2.41
CA ILE A 57 8.75 5.82 -1.31
C ILE A 57 10.17 6.14 -1.80
N GLU A 58 10.56 5.63 -2.97
CA GLU A 58 11.86 5.93 -3.56
C GLU A 58 12.00 7.43 -3.88
N ASP A 59 10.96 8.06 -4.42
CA ASP A 59 10.95 9.50 -4.73
C ASP A 59 11.01 10.38 -3.47
N GLU A 60 10.19 10.08 -2.45
CA GLU A 60 10.10 10.89 -1.22
C GLU A 60 11.30 10.65 -0.28
N PHE A 61 11.80 9.41 -0.17
CA PHE A 61 12.81 9.04 0.82
C PHE A 61 14.18 8.72 0.22
N GLY A 62 14.30 8.57 -1.11
CA GLY A 62 15.54 8.19 -1.77
C GLY A 62 15.97 6.74 -1.50
N VAL A 63 15.05 5.89 -1.04
CA VAL A 63 15.34 4.47 -0.73
C VAL A 63 14.40 3.55 -1.50
N SER A 64 14.96 2.56 -2.15
CA SER A 64 14.18 1.49 -2.79
C SER A 64 13.75 0.47 -1.73
N VAL A 65 12.45 0.17 -1.69
CA VAL A 65 11.87 -0.88 -0.84
C VAL A 65 11.24 -1.94 -1.73
N SER A 66 11.32 -3.21 -1.32
CA SER A 66 10.62 -4.30 -2.00
C SER A 66 9.45 -4.76 -1.12
N LEU A 67 8.26 -4.33 -1.50
CA LEU A 67 6.99 -4.65 -0.87
C LEU A 67 6.29 -5.80 -1.57
N ALA A 68 6.63 -6.13 -2.82
CA ALA A 68 6.03 -7.24 -3.56
C ALA A 68 6.49 -8.61 -3.04
N ASN A 69 5.91 -9.06 -1.91
CA ASN A 69 6.20 -10.38 -1.33
C ASN A 69 5.03 -11.35 -1.50
N GLU A 70 5.18 -12.31 -2.41
CA GLU A 70 4.18 -13.33 -2.75
C GLU A 70 3.71 -14.14 -1.53
N LYS A 71 4.61 -14.44 -0.59
CA LYS A 71 4.26 -15.15 0.65
C LYS A 71 3.38 -14.30 1.55
N ALA A 72 3.59 -12.99 1.60
CA ALA A 72 2.79 -12.09 2.41
C ALA A 72 1.38 -11.89 1.81
N MET A 73 1.22 -12.02 0.49
CA MET A 73 -0.07 -11.83 -0.20
C MET A 73 -1.06 -12.97 0.07
N SER A 74 -0.56 -14.19 0.22
CA SER A 74 -1.41 -15.38 0.43
C SER A 74 -1.67 -15.73 1.90
N GLN A 75 -1.03 -15.04 2.85
CA GLN A 75 -1.15 -15.35 4.28
C GLN A 75 -2.40 -14.76 4.92
N LYS A 76 -2.93 -15.44 5.94
CA LYS A 76 -4.14 -15.05 6.68
C LYS A 76 -3.99 -13.67 7.36
N GLN A 77 -2.78 -13.34 7.80
CA GLN A 77 -2.35 -12.03 8.30
C GLN A 77 -1.51 -11.32 7.23
N SER A 78 -2.16 -10.97 6.13
CA SER A 78 -1.49 -10.26 5.05
C SER A 78 -1.31 -8.77 5.40
N PRO A 79 -0.10 -8.19 5.23
CA PRO A 79 0.12 -6.76 5.43
C PRO A 79 -0.65 -5.90 4.42
N TYR A 80 -1.14 -6.47 3.32
CA TYR A 80 -1.91 -5.77 2.29
C TYR A 80 -3.40 -5.64 2.60
N ARG A 81 -3.86 -6.00 3.80
CA ARG A 81 -5.30 -5.94 4.13
C ARG A 81 -5.82 -4.52 4.24
N THR A 82 -5.09 -3.64 4.91
CA THR A 82 -5.49 -2.24 5.08
C THR A 82 -4.31 -1.30 4.81
N VAL A 83 -4.63 -0.03 4.58
CA VAL A 83 -3.61 1.02 4.43
C VAL A 83 -2.67 1.05 5.64
N GLY A 84 -3.21 0.93 6.86
CA GLY A 84 -2.41 0.98 8.09
C GLY A 84 -1.47 -0.21 8.26
N THR A 85 -1.89 -1.43 7.87
CA THR A 85 -1.01 -2.61 7.90
C THR A 85 0.05 -2.53 6.83
N LEU A 86 -0.27 -1.99 5.65
CA LEU A 86 0.69 -1.81 4.57
C LEU A 86 1.71 -0.73 4.94
N ALA A 87 1.28 0.37 5.54
CA ALA A 87 2.16 1.44 6.00
C ALA A 87 3.15 0.95 7.07
N GLN A 88 2.67 0.11 8.01
CA GLN A 88 3.52 -0.55 8.98
C GLN A 88 4.57 -1.42 8.29
N TYR A 89 4.11 -2.33 7.42
CA TYR A 89 4.98 -3.26 6.70
C TYR A 89 6.04 -2.53 5.87
N ALA A 90 5.63 -1.51 5.11
CA ALA A 90 6.56 -0.72 4.31
C ALA A 90 7.59 0.01 5.18
N SER A 91 7.16 0.62 6.29
CA SER A 91 8.10 1.28 7.23
C SER A 91 9.12 0.31 7.83
N GLU A 92 8.74 -0.95 8.06
CA GLU A 92 9.63 -1.99 8.60
C GLU A 92 10.60 -2.57 7.56
N ASN A 93 10.26 -2.52 6.27
CA ASN A 93 11.10 -3.00 5.18
C ASN A 93 12.01 -1.92 4.59
N MET A 94 11.79 -0.65 4.94
CA MET A 94 12.71 0.43 4.55
C MET A 94 14.04 0.28 5.29
N PRO A 95 15.18 0.50 4.61
CA PRO A 95 16.46 0.47 5.27
C PRO A 95 16.50 1.56 6.35
N THR A 96 16.75 1.17 7.60
CA THR A 96 17.09 2.13 8.64
C THR A 96 18.40 2.81 8.25
N ALA A 97 18.38 4.11 8.01
CA ALA A 97 19.60 4.89 7.83
C ALA A 97 20.51 4.62 9.04
N GLY A 98 21.60 3.88 8.80
CA GLY A 98 22.65 3.61 9.78
C GLY A 98 23.55 4.82 9.98
#